data_AF-A0A7Y3LIX5-F1
#
_entry.id   AF-A0A7Y3LIX5-F1
#
_cell.length_a   1.000
_cell.length_b   1.000
_cell.length_c   1.000
_cell.angle_alpha   90.00
_cell.angle_beta   90.00
_cell.angle_gamma   90.00
#
_symmetry.space_group_name_H-M   'P 1'
#
loop_
_entity.id
_entity.type
_entity.pdbx_description
1 polymer ?
#
loop_
_entity_poly.entity_id
_entity_poly.type
_entity_poly.pdbx_seq_one_letter_code
_entity_poly.pdbx_strand_id
1 'polypeptide(L)'
;MNTLHTKDSAEPTGAAALIERQLLEFLRKSEADLNTRSSLRSARGELVNLIGRWNQDHPSRNINDKARFSELVLRNLIGFGPVEPLLEDPAIWEISINGSKDIFVKSYDGPSYRHHESFHDEQHLERVLARMLETSVGSNRQLDPSLGIQDAQLPDGTRIHIVHPELTRNYSFAVSIRKFAKNSLQNIEDFVNIGSLSPQAGDFLFRCIVSGTTVLVSGSPGSGKTTLLNALTDALPDSRRIIVIEETPEINISNPDKVQLHSRSDRPGRPEIPLRNLVKASLRMSSDVLILGEVRDDESLPLLLSLSTGIQGMSTIHASSCKDALSRLRLLSQLSIDAAVPIWAVNQIIANSIDLVVQLRRIGNSIVVEEITAIEEGSNDLDFGFVTTEIFTFDPAEYCLKFSGQNPLRLSQVKVQRELAETLTRPQSQFPDNTNSPHDHEKVSI
;
A
#
# COMPACT_ATOMS: atom_id res chain seq x y z
N MET A 1 -46.11 0.90 -10.92
CA MET A 1 -46.18 1.44 -12.30
C MET A 1 -44.75 1.75 -12.71
N ASN A 2 -44.07 0.77 -13.29
CA ASN A 2 -43.65 0.78 -14.69
C ASN A 2 -42.80 2.00 -15.07
N THR A 3 -41.49 1.79 -15.20
CA THR A 3 -40.72 2.19 -16.39
C THR A 3 -39.33 1.53 -16.37
N LEU A 4 -39.26 0.38 -17.05
CA LEU A 4 -38.18 -0.01 -17.97
C LEU A 4 -36.73 0.10 -17.46
N HIS A 5 -36.30 -0.83 -16.60
CA HIS A 5 -34.93 -1.33 -16.72
C HIS A 5 -34.92 -2.35 -17.87
N THR A 6 -34.38 -1.91 -18.99
CA THR A 6 -34.02 -2.72 -20.15
C THR A 6 -33.16 -3.90 -19.69
N LYS A 7 -33.80 -5.06 -19.53
CA LYS A 7 -33.21 -6.35 -19.91
C LYS A 7 -32.85 -6.23 -21.39
N ASP A 8 -31.56 -6.11 -21.70
CA ASP A 8 -30.92 -6.61 -22.93
C ASP A 8 -29.48 -6.09 -23.01
N SER A 9 -28.57 -6.77 -22.32
CA SER A 9 -27.13 -6.75 -22.64
C SER A 9 -26.39 -7.99 -22.15
N ALA A 10 -27.10 -9.11 -21.90
CA ALA A 10 -26.52 -10.38 -21.50
C ALA A 10 -26.46 -11.37 -22.69
N GLU A 11 -25.77 -10.99 -23.78
CA GLU A 11 -25.43 -11.90 -24.91
C GLU A 11 -23.98 -11.80 -25.49
N PRO A 12 -22.99 -11.03 -24.99
CA PRO A 12 -21.61 -11.12 -25.53
C PRO A 12 -20.85 -12.40 -25.11
N THR A 13 -21.17 -12.96 -23.94
CA THR A 13 -20.36 -14.00 -23.28
C THR A 13 -20.39 -15.34 -24.02
N GLY A 14 -21.49 -15.66 -24.71
CA GLY A 14 -21.64 -16.93 -25.45
C GLY A 14 -20.80 -16.98 -26.74
N ALA A 15 -20.84 -15.91 -27.54
CA ALA A 15 -20.05 -15.82 -28.77
C ALA A 15 -18.56 -15.73 -28.46
N ALA A 16 -18.18 -14.92 -27.47
CA ALA A 16 -16.78 -14.78 -27.02
C ALA A 16 -16.22 -16.12 -26.54
N ALA A 17 -16.93 -16.85 -25.67
CA ALA A 17 -16.49 -18.14 -25.16
C ALA A 17 -16.32 -19.20 -26.27
N LEU A 18 -17.23 -19.25 -27.25
CA LEU A 18 -17.15 -20.21 -28.36
C LEU A 18 -15.98 -19.90 -29.29
N ILE A 19 -15.81 -18.63 -29.67
CA ILE A 19 -14.69 -18.19 -30.52
C ILE A 19 -13.36 -18.37 -29.79
N GLU A 20 -13.31 -18.07 -28.48
CA GLU A 20 -12.12 -18.30 -27.64
C GLU A 20 -11.72 -19.77 -27.64
N ARG A 21 -12.68 -20.69 -27.43
CA ARG A 21 -12.42 -22.13 -27.44
C ARG A 21 -11.89 -22.63 -28.78
N GLN A 22 -12.49 -22.16 -29.87
CA GLN A 22 -12.02 -22.49 -31.24
C GLN A 22 -10.61 -21.95 -31.50
N LEU A 23 -10.31 -20.74 -31.00
CA LEU A 23 -9.00 -20.13 -31.14
C LEU A 23 -7.93 -20.86 -30.30
N LEU A 24 -8.26 -21.30 -29.09
CA LEU A 24 -7.37 -22.16 -28.27
C LEU A 24 -7.06 -23.48 -28.95
N GLU A 25 -8.07 -24.14 -29.53
CA GLU A 25 -7.86 -25.38 -30.27
C GLU A 25 -6.95 -25.18 -31.48
N PHE A 26 -7.11 -24.07 -32.20
CA PHE A 26 -6.23 -23.70 -33.31
C PHE A 26 -4.78 -23.47 -32.84
N LEU A 27 -4.59 -22.72 -31.75
CA LEU A 27 -3.27 -22.42 -31.19
C LEU A 27 -2.57 -23.68 -30.66
N ARG A 28 -3.33 -24.59 -30.05
CA ARG A 28 -2.82 -25.90 -29.60
C ARG A 28 -2.38 -26.78 -30.77
N LYS A 29 -3.14 -26.82 -31.88
CA LYS A 29 -2.79 -27.59 -33.08
C LYS A 29 -1.56 -27.06 -33.80
N SER A 30 -1.27 -25.76 -33.64
CA SER A 30 -0.14 -25.10 -34.29
C SER A 30 1.11 -25.01 -33.41
N GLU A 31 1.11 -25.63 -32.22
CA GLU A 31 2.18 -25.54 -31.21
C GLU A 31 2.64 -24.09 -30.97
N ALA A 32 1.69 -23.15 -31.00
CA ALA A 32 1.99 -21.73 -30.95
C ALA A 32 2.39 -21.31 -29.53
N ASP A 33 3.60 -20.79 -29.36
CA ASP A 33 4.01 -20.10 -28.13
C ASP A 33 3.37 -18.71 -28.10
N LEU A 34 2.39 -18.51 -27.22
CA LEU A 34 1.61 -17.27 -27.08
C LEU A 34 2.45 -16.07 -26.65
N ASN A 35 3.68 -16.28 -26.20
CA ASN A 35 4.59 -15.20 -25.83
C ASN A 35 5.35 -14.61 -27.04
N THR A 36 5.24 -15.22 -28.23
CA THR A 36 5.92 -14.74 -29.43
C THR A 36 5.04 -13.82 -30.29
N ARG A 37 5.65 -12.77 -30.86
CA ARG A 37 4.98 -11.82 -31.77
C ARG A 37 4.36 -12.51 -33.00
N SER A 38 4.98 -13.59 -33.49
CA SER A 38 4.49 -14.39 -34.60
C SER A 38 3.18 -15.11 -34.27
N SER A 39 3.11 -15.73 -33.08
CA SER A 39 1.90 -16.43 -32.62
C SER A 39 0.76 -15.46 -32.36
N LEU A 40 1.04 -14.28 -31.79
CA LEU A 40 0.02 -13.23 -31.60
C LEU A 40 -0.54 -12.72 -32.93
N ARG A 41 0.31 -12.58 -33.95
CA ARG A 41 -0.13 -12.21 -35.30
C ARG A 41 -0.99 -13.30 -35.94
N SER A 42 -0.60 -14.56 -35.76
CA SER A 42 -1.36 -15.72 -36.23
C SER A 42 -2.73 -15.82 -35.53
N ALA A 43 -2.76 -15.66 -34.20
CA ALA A 43 -3.98 -15.64 -33.40
C ALA A 43 -4.95 -14.53 -33.84
N ARG A 44 -4.43 -13.32 -34.07
CA ARG A 44 -5.23 -12.19 -34.60
C ARG A 44 -5.81 -12.48 -35.97
N GLY A 45 -5.03 -13.08 -36.87
CA GLY A 45 -5.50 -13.47 -38.20
C GLY A 45 -6.64 -14.48 -38.12
N GLU A 46 -6.48 -15.52 -37.31
CA GLU A 46 -7.52 -16.54 -37.16
C GLU A 46 -8.76 -16.02 -36.44
N LEU A 47 -8.61 -15.13 -35.45
CA LEU A 47 -9.72 -14.47 -34.78
C LEU A 47 -10.61 -13.71 -35.76
N VAL A 48 -10.03 -12.97 -36.71
CA VAL A 48 -10.80 -12.26 -37.75
C VAL A 48 -11.58 -13.25 -38.63
N ASN A 49 -10.98 -14.40 -38.97
CA ASN A 49 -11.65 -15.46 -39.72
C ASN A 49 -12.81 -16.09 -38.95
N LEU A 50 -12.63 -16.32 -37.64
CA LEU A 50 -13.66 -16.89 -36.76
C LEU A 50 -14.82 -15.92 -36.57
N ILE A 51 -14.56 -14.62 -36.37
CA ILE A 51 -15.60 -13.59 -36.32
C ILE A 51 -16.36 -13.53 -37.65
N GLY A 52 -15.65 -13.62 -38.78
CA GLY A 52 -16.27 -13.67 -40.11
C GLY A 52 -17.22 -14.85 -40.27
N ARG A 53 -16.79 -16.06 -39.89
CA ARG A 53 -17.61 -17.28 -39.90
C ARG A 53 -18.81 -17.16 -38.96
N TRP A 54 -18.60 -16.69 -37.74
CA TRP A 54 -19.67 -16.48 -36.77
C TRP A 54 -20.78 -15.59 -37.33
N ASN A 55 -20.42 -14.45 -37.93
CA ASN A 55 -21.38 -13.50 -38.47
C ASN A 55 -22.16 -14.05 -39.69
N GLN A 56 -21.57 -14.99 -40.44
CA GLN A 56 -22.26 -15.70 -41.53
C GLN A 56 -23.26 -16.72 -40.99
N ASP A 57 -22.85 -17.49 -39.98
CA ASP A 57 -23.67 -18.55 -39.38
C ASP A 57 -24.78 -17.98 -38.47
N HIS A 58 -24.57 -16.79 -37.91
CA HIS A 58 -25.47 -16.14 -36.94
C HIS A 58 -25.81 -14.70 -37.35
N PRO A 59 -26.54 -14.50 -38.47
CA PRO A 59 -26.82 -13.16 -38.99
C PRO A 59 -27.65 -12.28 -38.03
N SER A 60 -28.44 -12.88 -37.14
CA SER A 60 -29.21 -12.18 -36.11
C SER A 60 -28.40 -11.79 -34.86
N ARG A 61 -27.18 -12.32 -34.69
CA ARG A 61 -26.26 -12.05 -33.58
C ARG A 61 -24.87 -11.65 -34.10
N ASN A 62 -24.89 -10.68 -35.02
CA ASN A 62 -23.69 -10.21 -35.70
C ASN A 62 -22.79 -9.42 -34.74
N ILE A 63 -21.50 -9.75 -34.75
CA ILE A 63 -20.45 -8.98 -34.08
C ILE A 63 -20.14 -7.76 -34.95
N ASN A 64 -20.83 -6.65 -34.65
CA ASN A 64 -20.70 -5.39 -35.39
C ASN A 64 -19.37 -4.68 -35.11
N ASP A 65 -18.97 -4.60 -33.83
CA ASP A 65 -17.70 -4.01 -33.41
C ASP A 65 -16.62 -5.09 -33.31
N LYS A 66 -16.05 -5.44 -34.47
CA LYS A 66 -15.00 -6.47 -34.57
C LYS A 66 -13.75 -6.10 -33.79
N ALA A 67 -13.42 -4.80 -33.67
CA ALA A 67 -12.21 -4.35 -32.99
C ALA A 67 -12.33 -4.59 -31.48
N ARG A 68 -13.41 -4.08 -30.85
CA ARG A 68 -13.66 -4.28 -29.42
C ARG A 68 -13.85 -5.75 -29.06
N PHE A 69 -14.54 -6.52 -29.91
CA PHE A 69 -14.69 -7.97 -29.68
C PHE A 69 -13.35 -8.71 -29.78
N SER A 70 -12.51 -8.33 -30.74
CA SER A 70 -11.18 -8.94 -30.89
C SER A 70 -10.30 -8.65 -29.68
N GLU A 71 -10.33 -7.41 -29.18
CA GLU A 71 -9.62 -7.01 -27.97
C GLU A 71 -10.07 -7.83 -26.76
N LEU A 72 -11.39 -7.99 -26.55
CA LEU A 72 -11.95 -8.82 -25.48
C LEU A 72 -11.47 -10.27 -25.55
N VAL A 73 -11.53 -10.90 -26.74
CA VAL A 73 -11.11 -12.30 -26.90
C VAL A 73 -9.60 -12.44 -26.69
N LEU A 74 -8.79 -11.51 -27.20
CA LEU A 74 -7.34 -11.53 -26.94
C LEU A 74 -7.04 -11.35 -25.46
N ARG A 75 -7.67 -10.40 -24.78
CA ARG A 75 -7.51 -10.16 -23.34
C ARG A 75 -7.77 -11.42 -22.51
N ASN A 76 -8.81 -12.17 -22.85
CA ASN A 76 -9.13 -13.46 -22.20
C ASN A 76 -8.10 -14.56 -22.52
N LEU A 77 -7.53 -14.56 -23.73
CA LEU A 77 -6.59 -15.59 -24.18
C LEU A 77 -5.15 -15.39 -23.72
N ILE A 78 -4.66 -14.15 -23.76
CA ILE A 78 -3.24 -13.82 -23.54
C ILE A 78 -3.01 -12.88 -22.36
N GLY A 79 -4.04 -12.18 -21.90
CA GLY A 79 -3.97 -11.21 -20.81
C GLY A 79 -4.60 -11.72 -19.52
N PHE A 80 -5.08 -10.78 -18.70
CA PHE A 80 -5.74 -11.06 -17.41
C PHE A 80 -7.27 -11.02 -17.51
N GLY A 81 -7.81 -11.17 -18.72
CA GLY A 81 -9.24 -11.31 -18.95
C GLY A 81 -10.05 -10.11 -18.41
N PRO A 82 -11.18 -10.32 -17.72
CA PRO A 82 -12.03 -9.23 -17.21
C PRO A 82 -11.35 -8.29 -16.20
N VAL A 83 -10.28 -8.73 -15.52
CA VAL A 83 -9.63 -7.93 -14.49
C VAL A 83 -8.52 -7.02 -15.03
N GLU A 84 -8.06 -7.23 -16.26
CA GLU A 84 -6.97 -6.44 -16.84
C GLU A 84 -7.26 -4.93 -16.90
N PRO A 85 -8.44 -4.45 -17.37
CA PRO A 85 -8.74 -3.02 -17.34
C PRO A 85 -8.82 -2.46 -15.91
N LEU A 86 -9.24 -3.29 -14.94
CA LEU A 86 -9.35 -2.89 -13.54
C LEU A 86 -7.97 -2.73 -12.89
N LEU A 87 -7.00 -3.56 -13.32
CA LEU A 87 -5.61 -3.44 -12.91
C LEU A 87 -4.97 -2.16 -13.47
N GLU A 88 -5.36 -1.74 -14.66
CA GLU A 88 -4.85 -0.50 -15.28
C GLU A 88 -5.50 0.78 -14.71
N ASP A 89 -6.73 0.71 -14.23
CA ASP A 89 -7.50 1.89 -13.76
C ASP A 89 -6.95 2.46 -12.44
N PRO A 90 -6.32 3.65 -12.43
CA PRO A 90 -5.72 4.22 -11.21
C PRO A 90 -6.74 4.53 -10.10
N ALA A 91 -8.03 4.63 -10.40
CA ALA A 91 -9.06 4.86 -9.39
C ALA A 91 -9.37 3.62 -8.55
N ILE A 92 -8.99 2.42 -9.02
CA ILE A 92 -9.25 1.14 -8.34
C ILE A 92 -8.04 0.75 -7.49
N TRP A 93 -8.28 0.34 -6.24
CA TRP A 93 -7.24 -0.13 -5.32
C TRP A 93 -7.41 -1.58 -4.87
N GLU A 94 -8.63 -2.12 -4.89
CA GLU A 94 -8.90 -3.53 -4.54
C GLU A 94 -9.92 -4.17 -5.49
N ILE A 95 -9.62 -5.39 -5.90
CA ILE A 95 -10.46 -6.25 -6.75
C ILE A 95 -10.65 -7.57 -6.00
N SER A 96 -11.90 -8.00 -5.82
CA SER A 96 -12.21 -9.31 -5.22
C SER A 96 -12.92 -10.18 -6.25
N ILE A 97 -12.47 -11.42 -6.40
CA ILE A 97 -13.05 -12.41 -7.32
C ILE A 97 -13.54 -13.59 -6.50
N ASN A 98 -14.85 -13.84 -6.53
CA ASN A 98 -15.49 -14.94 -5.83
C ASN A 98 -16.07 -15.92 -6.87
N GLY A 99 -15.24 -16.86 -7.32
CA GLY A 99 -15.53 -17.73 -8.46
C GLY A 99 -15.63 -16.98 -9.79
N SER A 100 -16.02 -17.67 -10.86
CA SER A 100 -15.97 -17.10 -12.21
C SER A 100 -16.96 -15.95 -12.46
N LYS A 101 -18.03 -15.84 -11.66
CA LYS A 101 -19.18 -14.96 -11.95
C LYS A 101 -19.22 -13.66 -11.15
N ASP A 102 -18.56 -13.62 -10.00
CA ASP A 102 -18.70 -12.51 -9.05
C ASP A 102 -17.36 -11.77 -8.92
N ILE A 103 -17.25 -10.63 -9.60
CA ILE A 103 -16.13 -9.68 -9.45
C ILE A 103 -16.65 -8.44 -8.72
N PHE A 104 -15.99 -8.08 -7.63
CA PHE A 104 -16.25 -6.86 -6.86
C PHE A 104 -15.06 -5.92 -6.93
N VAL A 105 -15.34 -4.63 -6.93
CA VAL A 105 -14.35 -3.58 -7.08
C VAL A 105 -14.50 -2.57 -5.95
N LYS A 106 -13.36 -2.09 -5.46
CA LYS A 106 -13.28 -0.90 -4.61
C LYS A 106 -12.40 0.14 -5.28
N SER A 107 -12.99 1.31 -5.46
CA SER A 107 -12.30 2.51 -5.90
C SER A 107 -11.94 3.41 -4.72
N TYR A 108 -11.04 4.36 -4.95
CA TYR A 108 -10.79 5.48 -4.04
C TYR A 108 -12.02 6.39 -3.94
N ASP A 109 -12.76 6.49 -5.05
CA ASP A 109 -13.97 7.31 -5.17
C ASP A 109 -15.21 6.41 -5.13
N GLY A 110 -16.03 6.58 -4.08
CA GLY A 110 -17.34 5.95 -4.00
C GLY A 110 -17.39 4.56 -3.35
N PRO A 111 -18.59 3.97 -3.27
CA PRO A 111 -18.81 2.70 -2.60
C PRO A 111 -18.32 1.51 -3.43
N SER A 112 -18.09 0.37 -2.77
CA SER A 112 -17.81 -0.89 -3.45
C SER A 112 -18.99 -1.32 -4.32
N TYR A 113 -18.69 -1.85 -5.50
CA TYR A 113 -19.71 -2.30 -6.44
C TYR A 113 -19.32 -3.62 -7.12
N ARG A 114 -20.33 -4.33 -7.64
CA ARG A 114 -20.15 -5.54 -8.45
C ARG A 114 -19.85 -5.13 -9.89
N HIS A 115 -18.74 -5.61 -10.43
CA HIS A 115 -18.35 -5.35 -11.80
C HIS A 115 -19.29 -6.08 -12.80
N HIS A 116 -19.48 -5.48 -13.97
CA HIS A 116 -20.44 -5.96 -14.96
C HIS A 116 -19.92 -7.12 -15.81
N GLU A 117 -18.59 -7.21 -16.00
CA GLU A 117 -17.96 -8.35 -16.64
C GLU A 117 -17.72 -9.51 -15.67
N SER A 118 -17.57 -10.70 -16.23
CA SER A 118 -17.28 -11.95 -15.51
C SER A 118 -16.38 -12.86 -16.34
N PHE A 119 -15.74 -13.83 -15.69
CA PHE A 119 -15.06 -14.91 -16.40
C PHE A 119 -16.11 -15.84 -17.02
N HIS A 120 -15.82 -16.35 -18.22
CA HIS A 120 -16.69 -17.30 -18.93
C HIS A 120 -17.05 -18.53 -18.08
N ASP A 121 -16.05 -19.14 -17.45
CA ASP A 121 -16.17 -20.31 -16.60
C ASP A 121 -15.00 -20.39 -15.60
N GLU A 122 -15.02 -21.42 -14.77
CA GLU A 122 -13.98 -21.65 -13.76
C GLU A 122 -12.62 -21.97 -14.37
N GLN A 123 -12.60 -22.62 -15.54
CA GLN A 123 -11.35 -22.92 -16.25
C GLN A 123 -10.70 -21.65 -16.81
N HIS A 124 -11.49 -20.67 -17.23
CA HIS A 124 -10.99 -19.37 -17.64
C HIS A 124 -10.38 -18.60 -16.46
N LEU A 125 -11.06 -18.60 -15.29
CA LEU A 125 -10.52 -18.01 -14.07
C LEU A 125 -9.19 -18.67 -13.69
N GLU A 126 -9.15 -20.00 -13.64
CA GLU A 126 -7.94 -20.77 -13.30
C GLU A 126 -6.76 -20.46 -14.24
N ARG A 127 -7.01 -20.40 -15.56
CA ARG A 127 -5.98 -20.01 -16.55
C ARG A 127 -5.46 -18.59 -16.33
N VAL A 128 -6.34 -17.64 -16.02
CA VAL A 128 -5.94 -16.26 -15.75
C VAL A 128 -5.10 -16.19 -14.47
N LEU A 129 -5.51 -16.87 -13.39
CA LEU A 129 -4.74 -16.93 -12.14
C LEU A 129 -3.36 -17.56 -12.35
N ALA A 130 -3.28 -18.68 -13.07
CA ALA A 130 -2.01 -19.31 -13.42
C ALA A 130 -1.08 -18.34 -14.16
N ARG A 131 -1.61 -17.58 -15.12
CA ARG A 131 -0.83 -16.57 -15.87
C ARG A 131 -0.37 -15.41 -14.98
N MET A 132 -1.25 -14.91 -14.10
CA MET A 132 -0.87 -13.86 -13.14
C MET A 132 0.30 -14.33 -12.26
N LEU A 133 0.23 -15.57 -11.76
CA LEU A 133 1.30 -16.20 -11.00
C LEU A 133 2.58 -16.40 -11.82
N GLU A 134 2.48 -16.78 -13.10
CA GLU A 134 3.64 -16.87 -13.98
C GLU A 134 4.36 -15.53 -14.11
N THR A 135 3.62 -14.41 -14.15
CA THR A 135 4.20 -13.06 -14.20
C THR A 135 4.68 -12.54 -12.84
N SER A 136 4.33 -13.20 -11.74
CA SER A 136 4.65 -12.74 -10.39
C SER A 136 6.16 -12.77 -10.07
N VAL A 137 6.57 -11.84 -9.21
CA VAL A 137 7.90 -11.76 -8.62
C VAL A 137 7.95 -12.69 -7.40
N GLY A 138 9.02 -13.46 -7.27
CA GLY A 138 9.24 -14.38 -6.15
C GLY A 138 9.13 -15.85 -6.55
N SER A 139 8.70 -16.69 -5.61
CA SER A 139 8.48 -18.13 -5.83
C SER A 139 7.00 -18.44 -5.63
N ASN A 140 6.57 -19.61 -6.13
CA ASN A 140 5.15 -19.98 -6.33
C ASN A 140 4.54 -19.31 -7.58
N ARG A 141 5.31 -19.30 -8.66
CA ARG A 141 4.89 -18.84 -10.00
C ARG A 141 3.95 -19.81 -10.73
N GLN A 142 3.52 -20.86 -10.05
CA GLN A 142 2.56 -21.85 -10.54
C GLN A 142 1.40 -21.90 -9.57
N LEU A 143 0.20 -22.06 -10.10
CA LEU A 143 -1.00 -22.26 -9.29
C LEU A 143 -0.94 -23.68 -8.70
N ASP A 144 -0.77 -23.78 -7.38
CA ASP A 144 -0.57 -25.07 -6.69
C ASP A 144 -1.70 -25.33 -5.69
N PRO A 145 -2.67 -26.19 -6.05
CA PRO A 145 -3.77 -26.54 -5.16
C PRO A 145 -3.35 -27.13 -3.81
N SER A 146 -2.15 -27.72 -3.69
CA SER A 146 -1.70 -28.35 -2.45
C SER A 146 -1.34 -27.35 -1.35
N LEU A 147 -1.18 -26.07 -1.70
CA LEU A 147 -0.92 -25.00 -0.73
C LEU A 147 -2.18 -24.59 0.03
N GLY A 148 -3.37 -24.81 -0.54
CA GLY A 148 -4.67 -24.36 -0.01
C GLY A 148 -4.87 -22.84 -0.05
N ILE A 149 -3.87 -22.07 0.39
CA ILE A 149 -3.78 -20.61 0.34
C ILE A 149 -2.46 -20.23 -0.32
N GLN A 150 -2.50 -19.31 -1.28
CA GLN A 150 -1.34 -18.90 -2.05
C GLN A 150 -1.28 -17.37 -2.22
N ASP A 151 -0.18 -16.77 -1.77
CA ASP A 151 0.13 -15.35 -1.93
C ASP A 151 1.17 -15.13 -3.04
N ALA A 152 0.99 -14.05 -3.81
CA ALA A 152 1.91 -13.63 -4.86
C ALA A 152 1.93 -12.11 -5.03
N GLN A 153 2.99 -11.60 -5.69
CA GLN A 153 3.14 -10.19 -6.01
C GLN A 153 3.49 -10.01 -7.48
N LEU A 154 2.76 -9.18 -8.20
CA LEU A 154 3.06 -8.83 -9.59
C LEU A 154 4.25 -7.83 -9.68
N PRO A 155 4.87 -7.66 -10.86
CA PRO A 155 6.04 -6.78 -11.03
C PRO A 155 5.78 -5.30 -10.70
N ASP A 156 4.53 -4.85 -10.78
CA ASP A 156 4.09 -3.51 -10.42
C ASP A 156 3.84 -3.34 -8.91
N GLY A 157 4.07 -4.38 -8.11
CA GLY A 157 3.84 -4.40 -6.67
C GLY A 157 2.44 -4.87 -6.25
N THR A 158 1.52 -5.09 -7.21
CA THR A 158 0.16 -5.56 -6.95
C THR A 158 0.17 -6.92 -6.25
N ARG A 159 -0.52 -7.04 -5.13
CA ARG A 159 -0.59 -8.27 -4.32
C ARG A 159 -1.79 -9.10 -4.70
N ILE A 160 -1.62 -10.41 -4.75
CA ILE A 160 -2.66 -11.39 -5.04
C ILE A 160 -2.69 -12.39 -3.91
N HIS A 161 -3.86 -12.54 -3.29
CA HIS A 161 -4.14 -13.57 -2.31
C HIS A 161 -5.18 -14.53 -2.89
N ILE A 162 -4.84 -15.81 -3.00
CA ILE A 162 -5.66 -16.85 -3.61
C ILE A 162 -6.02 -17.90 -2.55
N VAL A 163 -7.30 -18.20 -2.43
CA VAL A 163 -7.81 -19.33 -1.65
C VAL A 163 -8.37 -20.36 -2.62
N HIS A 164 -7.87 -21.60 -2.52
CA HIS A 164 -8.19 -22.71 -3.41
C HIS A 164 -9.55 -23.39 -3.08
N PRO A 165 -10.15 -24.15 -4.03
CA PRO A 165 -11.50 -24.68 -3.91
C PRO A 165 -11.76 -25.54 -2.68
N GLU A 166 -10.75 -26.22 -2.13
CA GLU A 166 -10.89 -27.07 -0.96
C GLU A 166 -11.22 -26.30 0.33
N LEU A 167 -10.91 -25.00 0.37
CA LEU A 167 -11.11 -24.15 1.54
C LEU A 167 -12.35 -23.25 1.43
N THR A 168 -12.99 -23.21 0.25
CA THR A 168 -14.17 -22.36 -0.02
C THR A 168 -15.43 -23.20 -0.17
N ARG A 169 -16.51 -22.83 0.52
CA ARG A 169 -17.80 -23.55 0.41
C ARG A 169 -18.65 -23.12 -0.79
N ASN A 170 -18.55 -21.86 -1.17
CA ASN A 170 -19.50 -21.22 -2.09
C ASN A 170 -18.90 -20.96 -3.48
N TYR A 171 -17.58 -21.05 -3.63
CA TYR A 171 -16.83 -20.62 -4.80
C TYR A 171 -15.73 -21.63 -5.11
N SER A 172 -15.31 -21.70 -6.38
CA SER A 172 -14.12 -22.44 -6.82
C SER A 172 -12.83 -21.78 -6.31
N PHE A 173 -12.75 -20.46 -6.35
CA PHE A 173 -11.64 -19.68 -5.84
C PHE A 173 -12.20 -18.46 -5.14
N ALA A 174 -11.54 -18.02 -4.07
CA ALA A 174 -11.71 -16.68 -3.53
C ALA A 174 -10.38 -15.95 -3.68
N VAL A 175 -10.39 -14.83 -4.41
CA VAL A 175 -9.19 -14.10 -4.76
C VAL A 175 -9.34 -12.65 -4.33
N SER A 176 -8.33 -12.12 -3.65
CA SER A 176 -8.23 -10.70 -3.34
C SER A 176 -6.98 -10.13 -3.98
N ILE A 177 -7.16 -9.14 -4.85
CA ILE A 177 -6.08 -8.43 -5.52
C ILE A 177 -6.04 -7.01 -4.95
N ARG A 178 -4.91 -6.62 -4.41
CA ARG A 178 -4.67 -5.28 -3.87
C ARG A 178 -3.59 -4.61 -4.69
N LYS A 179 -3.98 -3.59 -5.42
CA LYS A 179 -3.06 -2.85 -6.28
C LYS A 179 -2.09 -2.05 -5.43
N PHE A 180 -0.86 -1.96 -5.91
CA PHE A 180 0.10 -1.04 -5.32
C PHE A 180 -0.43 0.38 -5.53
N ALA A 181 -0.71 1.10 -4.44
CA ALA A 181 -1.19 2.47 -4.53
C ALA A 181 -0.12 3.31 -5.23
N LYS A 182 -0.45 3.95 -6.35
CA LYS A 182 0.35 5.09 -6.81
C LYS A 182 0.12 6.20 -5.79
N ASN A 183 1.09 6.40 -4.89
CA ASN A 183 1.03 7.47 -3.90
C ASN A 183 0.89 8.81 -4.63
N SER A 184 -0.31 9.39 -4.59
CA SER A 184 -0.58 10.74 -5.07
C SER A 184 0.10 11.80 -4.19
N LEU A 185 0.32 11.47 -2.92
CA LEU A 185 1.06 12.27 -1.96
C LEU A 185 2.48 11.72 -1.87
N GLN A 186 3.43 12.45 -2.47
CA GLN A 186 4.83 12.05 -2.61
C GLN A 186 5.76 12.80 -1.68
N ASN A 187 5.37 13.99 -1.22
CA ASN A 187 6.18 14.83 -0.36
C ASN A 187 5.32 15.53 0.71
N ILE A 188 5.98 16.22 1.64
CA ILE A 188 5.32 16.94 2.75
C ILE A 188 4.41 18.07 2.22
N GLU A 189 4.78 18.70 1.11
CA GLU A 189 4.01 19.79 0.49
C GLU A 189 2.65 19.31 -0.01
N ASP A 190 2.56 18.10 -0.56
CA ASP A 190 1.29 17.50 -0.97
C ASP A 190 0.30 17.38 0.20
N PHE A 191 0.80 17.02 1.40
CA PHE A 191 -0.03 16.96 2.61
C PHE A 191 -0.47 18.34 3.10
N VAL A 192 0.34 19.39 2.89
CA VAL A 192 -0.04 20.78 3.15
C VAL A 192 -1.08 21.26 2.15
N ASN A 193 -0.96 20.87 0.88
CA ASN A 193 -1.87 21.26 -0.22
C ASN A 193 -3.28 20.68 -0.09
N ILE A 194 -3.41 19.47 0.47
CA ILE A 194 -4.72 18.86 0.78
C ILE A 194 -5.26 19.26 2.16
N GLY A 195 -4.56 20.12 2.90
CA GLY A 195 -4.95 20.57 4.23
C GLY A 195 -4.79 19.52 5.35
N SER A 196 -4.07 18.42 5.09
CA SER A 196 -3.77 17.40 6.11
C SER A 196 -2.73 17.89 7.13
N LEU A 197 -1.85 18.79 6.71
CA LEU A 197 -0.87 19.49 7.55
C LEU A 197 -1.07 21.00 7.38
N SER A 198 -0.85 21.76 8.46
CA SER A 198 -0.66 23.21 8.30
C SER A 198 0.72 23.50 7.70
N PRO A 199 0.91 24.61 6.97
CA PRO A 199 2.22 24.98 6.43
C PRO A 199 3.33 25.02 7.49
N GLN A 200 2.99 25.49 8.70
CA GLN A 200 3.92 25.53 9.83
C GLN A 200 4.33 24.12 10.29
N ALA A 201 3.39 23.18 10.38
CA ALA A 201 3.67 21.80 10.74
C ALA A 201 4.47 21.08 9.63
N GLY A 202 4.18 21.38 8.37
CA GLY A 202 4.93 20.87 7.22
C GLY A 202 6.40 21.30 7.25
N ASP A 203 6.68 22.61 7.42
CA ASP A 203 8.06 23.12 7.54
C ASP A 203 8.77 22.56 8.79
N PHE A 204 8.05 22.40 9.91
CA PHE A 204 8.58 21.76 11.10
C PHE A 204 9.03 20.31 10.83
N LEU A 205 8.15 19.48 10.25
CA LEU A 205 8.47 18.09 9.93
C LEU A 205 9.62 17.99 8.92
N PHE A 206 9.62 18.83 7.88
CA PHE A 206 10.72 18.88 6.91
C PHE A 206 12.07 19.10 7.60
N ARG A 207 12.17 20.12 8.47
CA ARG A 207 13.40 20.42 9.20
C ARG A 207 13.79 19.29 10.15
N CYS A 208 12.84 18.67 10.83
CA CYS A 208 13.11 17.51 11.68
C CYS A 208 13.74 16.36 10.87
N ILE A 209 13.15 15.99 9.73
CA ILE A 209 13.69 14.91 8.89
C ILE A 209 15.10 15.22 8.39
N VAL A 210 15.33 16.42 7.85
CA VAL A 210 16.66 16.84 7.36
C VAL A 210 17.69 16.84 8.51
N SER A 211 17.27 17.15 9.73
CA SER A 211 18.14 17.23 10.91
C SER A 211 18.53 15.89 11.54
N GLY A 212 17.95 14.78 11.08
CA GLY A 212 18.23 13.45 11.63
C GLY A 212 17.25 12.97 12.69
N THR A 213 16.10 13.64 12.86
CA THR A 213 15.07 13.26 13.85
C THR A 213 14.47 11.90 13.51
N THR A 214 14.32 11.04 14.51
CA THR A 214 13.62 9.75 14.38
C THR A 214 12.12 9.90 14.58
N VAL A 215 11.34 9.42 13.60
CA VAL A 215 9.89 9.62 13.56
C VAL A 215 9.12 8.30 13.56
N LEU A 216 8.15 8.18 14.46
CA LEU A 216 7.17 7.10 14.50
C LEU A 216 5.82 7.60 14.00
N VAL A 217 5.32 7.02 12.91
CA VAL A 217 4.02 7.37 12.32
C VAL A 217 2.95 6.40 12.82
N SER A 218 1.88 6.93 13.43
CA SER A 218 0.85 6.15 14.10
C SER A 218 -0.55 6.41 13.52
N GLY A 219 -1.48 5.47 13.71
CA GLY A 219 -2.85 5.55 13.20
C GLY A 219 -3.51 4.18 12.97
N SER A 220 -4.83 4.22 12.75
CA SER A 220 -5.62 3.02 12.45
C SER A 220 -5.24 2.38 11.09
N PRO A 221 -5.67 1.14 10.81
CA PRO A 221 -5.63 0.59 9.46
C PRO A 221 -6.32 1.51 8.44
N GLY A 222 -5.66 1.76 7.31
CA GLY A 222 -6.18 2.63 6.25
C GLY A 222 -6.09 4.15 6.51
N SER A 223 -5.44 4.59 7.60
CA SER A 223 -5.26 6.01 7.92
C SER A 223 -4.20 6.74 7.09
N GLY A 224 -3.45 6.04 6.22
CA GLY A 224 -2.41 6.65 5.39
C GLY A 224 -1.01 6.69 6.02
N LYS A 225 -0.73 5.91 7.08
CA LYS A 225 0.60 5.89 7.75
C LYS A 225 1.76 5.67 6.78
N THR A 226 1.72 4.61 5.97
CA THR A 226 2.79 4.31 5.00
C THR A 226 2.90 5.40 3.94
N THR A 227 1.79 6.03 3.56
CA THR A 227 1.78 7.16 2.63
C THR A 227 2.50 8.37 3.21
N LEU A 228 2.22 8.76 4.45
CA LEU A 228 2.96 9.86 5.11
C LEU A 228 4.43 9.47 5.34
N LEU A 229 4.70 8.25 5.81
CA LEU A 229 6.06 7.76 5.99
C LEU A 229 6.86 7.90 4.69
N ASN A 230 6.30 7.45 3.56
CA ASN A 230 6.89 7.58 2.24
C ASN A 230 7.12 9.05 1.85
N ALA A 231 6.16 9.93 2.10
CA ALA A 231 6.30 11.36 1.83
C ALA A 231 7.36 12.06 2.67
N LEU A 232 7.55 11.62 3.93
CA LEU A 232 8.64 12.10 4.78
C LEU A 232 10.01 11.67 4.23
N THR A 233 10.11 10.53 3.53
CA THR A 233 11.40 10.08 2.97
C THR A 233 11.94 11.00 1.88
N ASP A 234 11.07 11.73 1.18
CA ASP A 234 11.48 12.70 0.15
C ASP A 234 12.30 13.88 0.73
N ALA A 235 12.14 14.17 2.02
CA ALA A 235 12.94 15.18 2.72
C ALA A 235 14.33 14.68 3.13
N LEU A 236 14.67 13.40 2.94
CA LEU A 236 15.98 12.85 3.31
C LEU A 236 17.07 13.31 2.32
N PRO A 237 18.21 13.84 2.79
CA PRO A 237 19.30 14.25 1.90
C PRO A 237 19.84 13.09 1.06
N ASP A 238 20.15 13.33 -0.22
CA ASP A 238 20.73 12.35 -1.15
C ASP A 238 22.07 11.75 -0.70
N SER A 239 22.77 12.41 0.22
CA SER A 239 24.03 11.93 0.79
C SER A 239 23.87 10.83 1.83
N ARG A 240 22.64 10.55 2.27
CA ARG A 240 22.34 9.53 3.28
C ARG A 240 22.22 8.15 2.64
N ARG A 241 22.84 7.16 3.27
CA ARG A 241 22.61 5.74 2.97
C ARG A 241 21.37 5.25 3.69
N ILE A 242 20.36 4.84 2.93
CA ILE A 242 19.03 4.46 3.46
C ILE A 242 18.83 2.95 3.33
N ILE A 243 18.43 2.30 4.41
CA ILE A 243 17.96 0.92 4.39
C ILE A 243 16.47 0.90 4.69
N VAL A 244 15.70 0.32 3.79
CA VAL A 244 14.26 0.10 3.94
C VAL A 244 14.01 -1.37 4.18
N ILE A 245 13.20 -1.69 5.17
CA ILE A 245 12.84 -3.05 5.53
C ILE A 245 11.32 -3.13 5.60
N GLU A 246 10.72 -4.01 4.82
CA GLU A 246 9.26 -4.14 4.75
C GLU A 246 8.83 -5.61 4.74
N GLU A 247 7.62 -5.91 5.21
CA GLU A 247 7.07 -7.26 5.01
C GLU A 247 6.74 -7.46 3.53
N THR A 248 6.17 -6.42 2.92
CA THR A 248 5.96 -6.35 1.49
C THR A 248 6.31 -4.95 1.04
N PRO A 249 7.07 -4.78 -0.07
CA PRO A 249 7.46 -3.46 -0.53
C PRO A 249 6.23 -2.55 -0.72
N GLU A 250 6.28 -1.34 -0.16
CA GLU A 250 5.30 -0.24 -0.28
C GLU A 250 6.00 1.12 -0.43
N ILE A 251 7.14 1.29 0.24
CA ILE A 251 7.89 2.53 0.26
C ILE A 251 8.73 2.64 -1.01
N ASN A 252 8.60 3.77 -1.71
CA ASN A 252 9.38 4.07 -2.90
C ASN A 252 10.16 5.36 -2.67
N ILE A 253 11.47 5.20 -2.48
CA ILE A 253 12.39 6.29 -2.15
C ILE A 253 13.14 6.71 -3.40
N SER A 254 13.37 8.01 -3.62
CA SER A 254 14.11 8.54 -4.75
C SER A 254 15.64 8.50 -4.55
N ASN A 255 16.12 8.51 -3.30
CA ASN A 255 17.54 8.59 -2.95
C ASN A 255 18.42 7.56 -3.69
N PRO A 256 19.66 7.94 -4.05
CA PRO A 256 20.55 7.12 -4.85
C PRO A 256 21.16 5.95 -4.07
N ASP A 257 21.65 6.16 -2.85
CA ASP A 257 22.22 5.10 -2.01
C ASP A 257 21.16 4.47 -1.10
N LYS A 258 20.25 3.71 -1.70
CA LYS A 258 19.20 2.97 -1.00
C LYS A 258 19.35 1.46 -1.16
N VAL A 259 19.02 0.73 -0.10
CA VAL A 259 18.84 -0.72 -0.14
C VAL A 259 17.48 -1.08 0.43
N GLN A 260 16.66 -1.77 -0.36
CA GLN A 260 15.33 -2.21 0.04
C GLN A 260 15.34 -3.72 0.30
N LEU A 261 15.01 -4.10 1.51
CA LEU A 261 14.92 -5.46 2.00
C LEU A 261 13.45 -5.80 2.24
N HIS A 262 13.06 -7.03 1.95
CA HIS A 262 11.73 -7.53 2.30
C HIS A 262 11.80 -8.88 2.99
N SER A 263 10.86 -9.15 3.90
CA SER A 263 10.75 -10.44 4.55
C SER A 263 10.43 -11.54 3.53
N ARG A 264 10.70 -12.79 3.91
CA ARG A 264 10.39 -13.95 3.08
C ARG A 264 9.69 -14.98 3.95
N SER A 265 8.41 -15.25 3.67
CA SER A 265 7.68 -16.38 4.28
C SER A 265 8.34 -17.72 3.95
N ASP A 266 8.12 -18.73 4.80
CA ASP A 266 8.64 -20.10 4.61
C ASP A 266 8.15 -20.76 3.31
N ARG A 267 9.05 -21.49 2.62
CA ARG A 267 8.76 -22.14 1.32
C ARG A 267 9.57 -23.43 1.15
N PRO A 268 9.14 -24.38 0.30
CA PRO A 268 9.90 -25.60 0.04
C PRO A 268 11.37 -25.33 -0.35
N GLY A 269 12.30 -25.81 0.49
CA GLY A 269 13.74 -25.64 0.30
C GLY A 269 14.29 -24.23 0.60
N ARG A 270 13.48 -23.30 1.12
CA ARG A 270 13.91 -21.95 1.52
C ARG A 270 13.23 -21.52 2.83
N PRO A 271 13.98 -21.46 3.95
CA PRO A 271 13.40 -21.10 5.24
C PRO A 271 12.89 -19.65 5.28
N GLU A 272 12.01 -19.38 6.21
CA GLU A 272 11.54 -18.03 6.53
C GLU A 272 12.71 -17.07 6.85
N ILE A 273 12.59 -15.81 6.40
CA ILE A 273 13.41 -14.68 6.83
C ILE A 273 12.47 -13.60 7.38
N PRO A 274 12.27 -13.52 8.71
CA PRO A 274 11.42 -12.51 9.32
C PRO A 274 12.08 -11.12 9.31
N LEU A 275 11.28 -10.07 9.53
CA LEU A 275 11.73 -8.68 9.62
C LEU A 275 12.86 -8.50 10.64
N ARG A 276 12.74 -9.15 11.79
CA ARG A 276 13.76 -9.17 12.85
C ARG A 276 15.16 -9.50 12.33
N ASN A 277 15.28 -10.48 11.45
CA ASN A 277 16.57 -10.90 10.91
C ASN A 277 17.15 -9.83 9.97
N LEU A 278 16.29 -9.18 9.19
CA LEU A 278 16.67 -8.08 8.31
C LEU A 278 17.12 -6.85 9.11
N VAL A 279 16.39 -6.50 10.17
CA VAL A 279 16.77 -5.41 11.09
C VAL A 279 18.15 -5.69 11.69
N LYS A 280 18.38 -6.89 12.22
CA LYS A 280 19.71 -7.28 12.74
C LYS A 280 20.80 -7.24 11.65
N ALA A 281 20.48 -7.60 10.41
CA ALA A 281 21.43 -7.55 9.29
C ALA A 281 21.76 -6.11 8.87
N SER A 282 20.81 -5.18 8.97
CA SER A 282 21.00 -3.76 8.59
C SER A 282 22.12 -3.06 9.37
N LEU A 283 22.37 -3.48 10.62
CA LEU A 283 23.49 -2.98 11.43
C LEU A 283 24.87 -3.19 10.81
N ARG A 284 25.01 -4.15 9.89
CA ARG A 284 26.27 -4.43 9.17
C ARG A 284 26.34 -3.76 7.80
N MET A 285 25.32 -3.00 7.44
CA MET A 285 25.21 -2.35 6.15
C MET A 285 25.51 -0.84 6.22
N SER A 286 25.93 -0.35 7.39
CA SER A 286 26.38 1.03 7.62
C SER A 286 25.36 2.09 7.19
N SER A 287 24.07 1.87 7.48
CA SER A 287 23.01 2.85 7.21
C SER A 287 23.15 4.11 8.03
N ASP A 288 22.89 5.26 7.40
CA ASP A 288 22.62 6.51 8.09
C ASP A 288 21.15 6.58 8.55
N VAL A 289 20.25 6.01 7.76
CA VAL A 289 18.81 6.00 8.00
C VAL A 289 18.28 4.57 7.88
N LEU A 290 17.52 4.14 8.88
CA LEU A 290 16.84 2.85 8.91
C LEU A 290 15.32 3.08 8.91
N ILE A 291 14.67 2.57 7.88
CA ILE A 291 13.22 2.65 7.71
C ILE A 291 12.63 1.25 7.82
N LEU A 292 11.71 1.07 8.76
CA LEU A 292 10.91 -0.15 8.87
C LEU A 292 9.46 0.18 8.49
N GLY A 293 8.90 -0.54 7.52
CA GLY A 293 7.55 -0.23 7.01
C GLY A 293 6.49 -0.21 8.12
N GLU A 294 6.50 -1.21 9.00
CA GLU A 294 5.62 -1.26 10.16
C GLU A 294 6.22 -2.12 11.28
N VAL A 295 6.11 -1.66 12.53
CA VAL A 295 6.39 -2.47 13.72
C VAL A 295 5.13 -3.23 14.12
N ARG A 296 5.19 -4.56 14.12
CA ARG A 296 4.09 -5.46 14.48
C ARG A 296 4.44 -6.43 15.60
N ASP A 297 5.70 -6.84 15.72
CA ASP A 297 6.07 -7.97 16.58
C ASP A 297 7.52 -7.82 17.12
N ASP A 298 8.29 -8.90 17.02
CA ASP A 298 9.53 -9.13 17.73
C ASP A 298 10.75 -8.39 17.12
N GLU A 299 10.56 -7.75 15.96
CA GLU A 299 11.51 -6.83 15.34
C GLU A 299 11.62 -5.47 16.04
N SER A 300 10.65 -5.15 16.90
CA SER A 300 10.57 -3.89 17.68
C SER A 300 11.82 -3.59 18.50
N LEU A 301 12.26 -4.51 19.37
CA LEU A 301 13.43 -4.30 20.22
C LEU A 301 14.73 -4.20 19.40
N PRO A 302 15.04 -5.11 18.44
CA PRO A 302 16.18 -4.95 17.54
C PRO A 302 16.19 -3.62 16.77
N LEU A 303 15.02 -3.13 16.33
CA LEU A 303 14.90 -1.83 15.69
C LEU A 303 15.35 -0.74 16.66
N LEU A 304 14.74 -0.67 17.84
CA LEU A 304 15.06 0.35 18.84
C LEU A 304 16.53 0.31 19.26
N LEU A 305 17.10 -0.88 19.47
CA LEU A 305 18.53 -1.02 19.77
C LEU A 305 19.39 -0.47 18.63
N SER A 306 18.99 -0.65 17.38
CA SER A 306 19.70 -0.08 16.23
C SER A 306 19.62 1.45 16.23
N LEU A 307 18.44 2.00 16.45
CA LEU A 307 18.22 3.46 16.50
C LEU A 307 18.97 4.11 17.67
N SER A 308 19.05 3.44 18.82
CA SER A 308 19.80 3.92 19.99
C SER A 308 21.31 4.09 19.74
N THR A 309 21.86 3.55 18.65
CA THR A 309 23.26 3.77 18.24
C THR A 309 23.49 5.08 17.48
N GLY A 310 22.45 5.87 17.25
CA GLY A 310 22.50 7.15 16.54
C GLY A 310 22.12 7.08 15.06
N ILE A 311 21.57 5.94 14.60
CA ILE A 311 20.97 5.80 13.27
C ILE A 311 19.61 6.51 13.28
N GLN A 312 19.35 7.38 12.29
CA GLN A 312 18.03 8.00 12.16
C GLN A 312 16.98 6.94 11.80
N GLY A 313 15.86 6.93 12.52
CA GLY A 313 14.79 5.96 12.32
C GLY A 313 13.55 6.55 11.69
N MET A 314 12.86 5.74 10.89
CA MET A 314 11.46 6.03 10.54
C MET A 314 10.67 4.72 10.54
N SER A 315 9.48 4.70 11.15
CA SER A 315 8.63 3.51 11.12
C SER A 315 7.16 3.85 11.27
N THR A 316 6.27 2.93 10.88
CA THR A 316 4.86 3.01 11.26
C THR A 316 4.48 2.05 12.39
N ILE A 317 3.40 2.35 13.11
CA ILE A 317 2.78 1.46 14.10
C ILE A 317 1.27 1.68 14.14
N HIS A 318 0.50 0.63 14.42
CA HIS A 318 -0.94 0.77 14.67
C HIS A 318 -1.23 1.21 16.10
N ALA A 319 -1.75 2.43 16.26
CA ALA A 319 -2.25 2.90 17.55
C ALA A 319 -3.33 3.99 17.40
N SER A 320 -4.02 4.24 18.50
CA SER A 320 -5.14 5.19 18.57
C SER A 320 -4.74 6.61 18.98
N SER A 321 -3.51 6.80 19.47
CA SER A 321 -2.93 8.09 19.85
C SER A 321 -1.41 8.01 19.91
N CYS A 322 -0.73 9.15 20.03
CA CYS A 322 0.73 9.18 20.24
C CYS A 322 1.17 8.41 21.49
N LYS A 323 0.44 8.55 22.60
CA LYS A 323 0.74 7.85 23.88
C LYS A 323 0.51 6.35 23.79
N ASP A 324 -0.55 5.94 23.08
CA ASP A 324 -0.85 4.54 22.80
C ASP A 324 0.23 3.91 21.90
N ALA A 325 0.74 4.65 20.90
CA ALA A 325 1.81 4.20 20.03
C ALA A 325 3.08 3.83 20.83
N LEU A 326 3.48 4.69 21.77
CA LEU A 326 4.63 4.43 22.63
C LEU A 326 4.39 3.26 23.59
N SER A 327 3.19 3.17 24.16
CA SER A 327 2.79 2.06 25.04
C SER A 327 2.79 0.72 24.30
N ARG A 328 2.32 0.70 23.05
CA ARG A 328 2.33 -0.47 22.18
C ARG A 328 3.74 -0.85 21.76
N LEU A 329 4.58 0.11 21.38
CA LEU A 329 5.98 -0.13 21.04
C LEU A 329 6.74 -0.75 22.22
N ARG A 330 6.46 -0.28 23.46
CA ARG A 330 6.96 -0.90 24.70
C ARG A 330 6.50 -2.34 24.84
N LEU A 331 5.21 -2.61 24.69
CA LEU A 331 4.65 -3.96 24.78
C LEU A 331 5.30 -4.91 23.78
N LEU A 332 5.38 -4.52 22.50
CA LEU A 332 6.01 -5.34 21.45
C LEU A 332 7.48 -5.63 21.78
N SER A 333 8.20 -4.62 22.28
CA SER A 333 9.60 -4.77 22.66
C SER A 333 9.80 -5.75 23.83
N GLN A 334 8.85 -5.80 24.78
CA GLN A 334 8.85 -6.74 25.89
C GLN A 334 8.49 -8.16 25.47
N LEU A 335 7.65 -8.32 24.44
CA LEU A 335 7.27 -9.64 23.90
C LEU A 335 8.34 -10.24 22.98
N SER A 336 9.32 -9.44 22.54
CA SER A 336 10.41 -9.92 21.72
C SER A 336 11.16 -11.06 22.41
N ILE A 337 11.30 -12.20 21.71
CA ILE A 337 11.73 -13.52 22.22
C ILE A 337 13.04 -13.51 23.03
N ASP A 338 13.92 -12.52 22.82
CA ASP A 338 15.23 -12.42 23.49
C ASP A 338 15.22 -11.46 24.71
N ALA A 339 14.09 -10.85 25.06
CA ALA A 339 14.04 -9.71 25.98
C ALA A 339 13.73 -10.10 27.43
N ALA A 340 14.76 -10.47 28.21
CA ALA A 340 14.72 -10.32 29.67
C ALA A 340 15.05 -8.86 30.08
N VAL A 341 14.61 -7.89 29.29
CA VAL A 341 14.93 -6.46 29.50
C VAL A 341 13.89 -5.88 30.46
N PRO A 342 14.31 -5.32 31.61
CA PRO A 342 13.38 -4.65 32.52
C PRO A 342 12.61 -3.53 31.83
N ILE A 343 11.35 -3.31 32.23
CA ILE A 343 10.46 -2.31 31.60
C ILE A 343 11.06 -0.90 31.56
N TRP A 344 11.82 -0.53 32.59
CA TRP A 344 12.49 0.78 32.67
C TRP A 344 13.57 0.95 31.62
N ALA A 345 14.29 -0.13 31.32
CA ALA A 345 15.32 -0.11 30.28
C ALA A 345 14.67 -0.01 28.90
N VAL A 346 13.53 -0.68 28.69
CA VAL A 346 12.73 -0.51 27.46
C VAL A 346 12.24 0.93 27.32
N ASN A 347 11.71 1.54 28.38
CA ASN A 347 11.27 2.94 28.37
C ASN A 347 12.43 3.88 28.00
N GLN A 348 13.61 3.68 28.59
CA GLN A 348 14.79 4.50 28.32
C GLN A 348 15.28 4.32 26.88
N ILE A 349 15.29 3.08 26.37
CA ILE A 349 15.63 2.79 24.98
C ILE A 349 14.66 3.50 24.03
N ILE A 350 13.34 3.40 24.26
CA ILE A 350 12.32 4.06 23.43
C ILE A 350 12.50 5.58 23.47
N ALA A 351 12.60 6.16 24.67
CA ALA A 351 12.78 7.59 24.84
C ALA A 351 14.07 8.09 24.17
N ASN A 352 15.11 7.26 24.06
CA ASN A 352 16.36 7.62 23.37
C ASN A 352 16.36 7.37 21.88
N SER A 353 15.45 6.54 21.38
CA SER A 353 15.44 6.10 20.00
C SER A 353 14.42 6.85 19.16
N ILE A 354 13.30 7.27 19.76
CA ILE A 354 12.21 7.96 19.06
C ILE A 354 12.14 9.40 19.57
N ASP A 355 12.16 10.36 18.65
CA ASP A 355 12.07 11.78 18.99
C ASP A 355 10.64 12.32 18.82
N LEU A 356 9.94 11.87 17.77
CA LEU A 356 8.61 12.34 17.39
C LEU A 356 7.65 11.17 17.13
N VAL A 357 6.40 11.36 17.54
CA VAL A 357 5.26 10.55 17.11
C VAL A 357 4.29 11.45 16.33
N VAL A 358 3.90 11.00 15.14
CA VAL A 358 2.90 11.68 14.30
C VAL A 358 1.66 10.80 14.21
N GLN A 359 0.54 11.25 14.77
CA GLN A 359 -0.72 10.51 14.76
C GLN A 359 -1.57 10.91 13.56
N LEU A 360 -2.02 9.92 12.80
CA LEU A 360 -2.93 10.10 11.66
C LEU A 360 -4.30 9.55 11.97
N ARG A 361 -5.29 10.24 11.41
CA ARG A 361 -6.68 9.83 11.43
C ARG A 361 -7.25 9.94 10.03
N ARG A 362 -8.21 9.07 9.72
CA ARG A 362 -9.04 9.19 8.53
C ARG A 362 -10.38 9.79 8.94
N ILE A 363 -10.77 10.89 8.29
CA ILE A 363 -12.08 11.51 8.46
C ILE A 363 -12.75 11.52 7.08
N GLY A 364 -13.76 10.67 6.91
CA GLY A 364 -14.35 10.42 5.59
C GLY A 364 -13.32 9.86 4.60
N ASN A 365 -13.13 10.56 3.48
CA ASN A 365 -12.11 10.23 2.48
C ASN A 365 -10.77 10.93 2.71
N SER A 366 -10.70 11.87 3.66
CA SER A 366 -9.52 12.67 3.91
C SER A 366 -8.62 12.04 4.96
N ILE A 367 -7.31 12.08 4.69
CA ILE A 367 -6.26 11.77 5.66
C ILE A 367 -5.91 13.07 6.37
N VAL A 368 -5.88 13.06 7.70
CA VAL A 368 -5.47 14.22 8.51
C VAL A 368 -4.42 13.81 9.52
N VAL A 369 -3.45 14.69 9.76
CA VAL A 369 -2.56 14.57 10.91
C VAL A 369 -3.29 15.18 12.11
N GLU A 370 -3.51 14.35 13.14
CA GLU A 370 -4.30 14.70 14.32
C GLU A 370 -3.42 15.32 15.42
N GLU A 371 -2.18 14.82 15.56
CA GLU A 371 -1.27 15.18 16.64
C GLU A 371 0.19 14.98 16.20
N ILE A 372 1.07 15.91 16.59
CA ILE A 372 2.53 15.72 16.51
C ILE A 372 3.09 15.94 17.92
N THR A 373 3.72 14.90 18.46
CA THR A 373 4.16 14.87 19.86
C THR A 373 5.61 14.49 19.96
N ALA A 374 6.39 15.30 20.68
CA ALA A 374 7.77 14.99 21.02
C ALA A 374 7.87 14.15 22.28
N ILE A 375 8.90 13.32 22.33
CA ILE A 375 9.26 12.55 23.52
C ILE A 375 10.42 13.28 24.21
N GLU A 376 10.22 13.66 25.46
CA GLU A 376 11.20 14.45 26.22
C GLU A 376 12.19 13.52 26.91
N GLU A 377 11.69 12.78 27.91
CA GLU A 377 12.47 11.84 28.71
C GLU A 377 11.63 10.60 29.06
N GLY A 378 12.31 9.50 29.38
CA GLY A 378 11.67 8.42 30.13
C GLY A 378 11.42 8.92 31.54
N SER A 379 10.18 8.80 32.04
CA SER A 379 9.89 9.04 33.44
C SER A 379 10.79 8.13 34.32
N ASN A 380 11.39 8.70 35.37
CA ASN A 380 12.06 7.91 36.42
C ASN A 380 11.05 7.10 37.25
N ASP A 381 9.76 7.37 37.07
CA ASP A 381 8.67 6.69 37.74
C ASP A 381 8.22 5.50 36.88
N LEU A 382 8.56 4.30 37.35
CA LEU A 382 8.44 3.03 36.62
C LEU A 382 6.99 2.70 36.18
N ASP A 383 6.01 3.29 36.85
CA ASP A 383 4.58 3.08 36.65
C ASP A 383 3.91 4.14 35.75
N PHE A 384 4.56 5.29 35.50
CA PHE A 384 4.01 6.37 34.67
C PHE A 384 4.62 6.37 33.27
N GLY A 385 3.79 6.69 32.27
CA GLY A 385 4.13 6.70 30.85
C GLY A 385 5.26 7.66 30.46
N PHE A 386 5.53 7.73 29.15
CA PHE A 386 6.54 8.62 28.58
C PHE A 386 6.21 10.10 28.86
N VAL A 387 7.22 10.90 29.18
CA VAL A 387 7.06 12.36 29.23
C VAL A 387 7.05 12.88 27.80
N THR A 388 5.95 13.50 27.41
CA THR A 388 5.71 13.94 26.04
C THR A 388 5.24 15.39 26.01
N THR A 389 5.66 16.12 24.98
CA THR A 389 5.21 17.49 24.70
C THR A 389 4.42 17.46 23.39
N GLU A 390 3.13 17.79 23.46
CA GLU A 390 2.25 17.93 22.30
C GLU A 390 2.66 19.21 21.57
N ILE A 391 3.29 19.12 20.40
CA ILE A 391 3.79 20.27 19.63
C ILE A 391 2.68 20.82 18.76
N PHE A 392 1.93 19.93 18.11
CA PHE A 392 0.81 20.29 17.27
C PHE A 392 -0.41 19.45 17.62
N THR A 393 -1.57 20.09 17.66
CA THR A 393 -2.86 19.44 17.94
C THR A 393 -3.91 19.90 16.92
N PHE A 394 -4.77 18.97 16.52
CA PHE A 394 -5.84 19.25 15.57
C PHE A 394 -6.93 20.09 16.22
N ASP A 395 -7.27 21.21 15.60
CA ASP A 395 -8.39 22.06 15.97
C ASP A 395 -9.63 21.63 15.17
N PRO A 396 -10.65 21.01 15.80
CA PRO A 396 -11.85 20.57 15.10
C PRO A 396 -12.70 21.72 14.54
N ALA A 397 -12.57 22.95 15.06
CA ALA A 397 -13.36 24.09 14.61
C ALA A 397 -12.81 24.69 13.31
N GLU A 398 -11.49 24.74 13.17
CA GLU A 398 -10.81 25.22 11.96
C GLU A 398 -10.37 24.09 11.02
N TYR A 399 -10.57 22.83 11.45
CA TYR A 399 -10.22 21.63 10.73
C TYR A 399 -8.75 21.63 10.28
N CYS A 400 -7.85 22.09 11.15
CA CYS A 400 -6.44 22.27 10.82
C CYS A 400 -5.55 21.93 12.02
N LEU A 401 -4.31 21.57 11.73
CA LEU A 401 -3.32 21.26 12.76
C LEU A 401 -2.65 22.57 13.25
N LYS A 402 -2.78 22.88 14.54
CA LYS A 402 -2.25 24.10 15.16
C LYS A 402 -1.08 23.83 16.09
N PHE A 403 -0.15 24.78 16.12
CA PHE A 403 0.92 24.76 17.12
C PHE A 403 0.32 24.96 18.51
N SER A 404 0.69 24.09 19.45
CA SER A 404 0.16 24.08 20.83
C SER A 404 0.69 25.24 21.68
N GLY A 405 1.74 25.93 21.22
CA GLY A 405 2.49 26.92 22.00
C GLY A 405 3.63 26.31 22.83
N GLN A 406 3.79 24.98 22.82
CA GLN A 406 4.82 24.28 23.59
C GLN A 406 6.03 23.95 22.72
N ASN A 407 7.21 24.36 23.18
CA ASN A 407 8.48 23.99 22.55
C ASN A 407 9.10 22.80 23.29
N PRO A 408 9.40 21.70 22.60
CA PRO A 408 10.02 20.55 23.23
C PRO A 408 11.45 20.80 23.68
N LEU A 409 11.77 20.38 24.91
CA LEU A 409 13.09 20.56 25.52
C LEU A 409 14.15 19.77 24.77
N ARG A 410 13.85 18.53 24.38
CA ARG A 410 14.80 17.66 23.70
C ARG A 410 15.13 18.12 22.28
N LEU A 411 14.11 18.57 21.54
CA LEU A 411 14.31 19.11 20.19
C LEU A 411 15.02 20.46 20.21
N SER A 412 15.00 21.20 21.33
CA SER A 412 15.80 22.41 21.51
C SER A 412 17.31 22.14 21.53
N GLN A 413 17.74 20.88 21.73
CA GLN A 413 19.14 20.45 21.71
C GLN A 413 19.62 19.96 20.34
N VAL A 414 18.72 19.87 19.35
CA VAL A 414 19.06 19.45 17.99
C VAL A 414 19.85 20.57 17.29
N LYS A 415 20.84 20.20 16.47
CA LYS A 415 21.77 21.14 15.78
C LYS A 415 21.09 22.25 14.95
N VAL A 416 19.79 22.13 14.70
CA VAL A 416 18.95 23.05 13.91
C VAL A 416 18.09 23.96 14.81
N GLN A 417 18.45 24.08 16.10
CA GLN A 417 17.72 24.82 17.15
C GLN A 417 17.14 26.17 16.70
N ARG A 418 17.94 27.01 16.04
CA ARG A 418 17.51 28.36 15.64
C ARG A 418 16.40 28.30 14.59
N GLU A 419 16.55 27.44 13.59
CA GLU A 419 15.58 27.35 12.51
C GLU A 419 14.28 26.67 12.97
N LEU A 420 14.37 25.63 13.80
CA LEU A 420 13.19 24.98 14.39
C LEU A 420 12.41 25.95 15.29
N ALA A 421 13.10 26.69 16.16
CA ALA A 421 12.47 27.71 17.01
C ALA A 421 11.87 28.85 16.19
N GLU A 422 12.55 29.29 15.12
CA GLU A 422 12.00 30.28 14.19
C GLU A 422 10.71 29.75 13.52
N THR A 423 10.66 28.49 13.08
CA THR A 423 9.44 27.90 12.52
C THR A 423 8.29 27.84 13.52
N LEU A 424 8.53 27.41 14.75
CA LEU A 424 7.50 27.31 15.78
C LEU A 424 6.99 28.68 16.26
N THR A 425 7.80 29.74 16.13
CA THR A 425 7.43 31.10 16.55
C THR A 425 6.89 31.98 15.42
N ARG A 426 6.99 31.55 14.15
CA ARG A 426 6.40 32.27 13.01
C ARG A 426 4.86 32.22 13.08
N PRO A 427 4.16 33.37 13.04
CA PRO A 427 2.70 33.38 12.99
C PRO A 427 2.21 32.75 11.68
N GLN A 428 1.08 32.02 11.75
CA GLN A 428 0.49 31.33 10.59
C GLN A 428 0.28 32.26 9.38
N SER A 429 -0.02 33.54 9.60
CA SER A 429 -0.20 34.57 8.56
C SER A 429 1.05 34.90 7.73
N GLN A 430 2.23 34.42 8.14
CA GLN A 430 3.47 34.56 7.38
C GLN A 430 3.75 33.36 6.46
N PHE A 431 2.95 32.30 6.56
CA PHE A 431 2.91 31.23 5.58
C PHE A 431 1.82 31.56 4.54
N PRO A 432 1.99 31.18 3.26
CA PRO A 432 0.96 31.42 2.26
C PRO A 432 -0.38 30.83 2.71
N ASP A 433 -1.46 31.61 2.63
CA ASP A 433 -2.82 31.16 2.95
C ASP A 433 -3.19 29.99 2.02
N ASN A 434 -3.17 28.77 2.55
CA ASN A 434 -3.73 27.63 1.85
C ASN A 434 -5.23 27.59 2.15
N THR A 435 -6.03 28.16 1.25
CA THR A 435 -7.49 28.17 1.35
C THR A 435 -8.13 26.80 1.10
N ASN A 436 -7.36 25.74 0.90
CA ASN A 436 -7.86 24.38 0.72
C ASN A 436 -8.05 23.72 2.09
N SER A 437 -9.17 24.03 2.74
CA SER A 437 -9.60 23.22 3.88
C SER A 437 -10.09 21.87 3.34
N PRO A 438 -9.87 20.74 4.05
CA PRO A 438 -10.44 19.46 3.66
C PRO A 438 -11.99 19.49 3.56
N HIS A 439 -12.62 20.50 4.17
CA HIS A 439 -14.05 20.80 4.02
C HIS A 439 -14.47 21.21 2.61
N ASP A 440 -13.57 21.81 1.80
CA ASP A 440 -13.92 22.27 0.46
C ASP A 440 -14.07 21.12 -0.55
N HIS A 441 -13.51 19.95 -0.25
CA HIS A 441 -13.72 18.73 -1.02
C HIS A 441 -15.07 18.03 -0.73
N GLU A 442 -15.75 18.34 0.37
CA GLU A 442 -17.12 17.85 0.64
C GLU A 442 -18.21 18.63 -0.13
N LYS A 443 -17.94 19.88 -0.54
CA LYS A 443 -18.97 20.74 -1.17
C LYS A 443 -19.23 20.48 -2.66
N VAL A 444 -18.50 19.56 -3.30
CA VAL A 444 -18.65 19.25 -4.73
C VAL A 444 -19.53 18.00 -4.98
N SER A 445 -20.05 17.36 -3.93
CA SER A 445 -20.91 16.18 -4.08
C SER A 445 -22.28 16.38 -3.39
N ILE A 446 -23.17 17.14 -4.04
CA ILE A 446 -24.63 17.04 -3.83
C ILE A 446 -25.27 16.67 -5.17
#